data_AF-A0A3D0PT37-F1
#
_entry.id   AF-A0A3D0PT37-F1
#
_cell.length_a   1.000
_cell.length_b   1.000
_cell.length_c   1.000
_cell.angle_alpha   90.00
_cell.angle_beta   90.00
_cell.angle_gamma   90.00
#
_symmetry.space_group_name_H-M   'P 1'
#
loop_
_entity.id
_entity.type
_entity.pdbx_description
1 polymer ?
#
loop_
_entity_poly.entity_id
_entity_poly.type
_entity_poly.pdbx_seq_one_letter_code
_entity_poly.pdbx_strand_id
1 'polypeptide(L)' 'MKFLHTADWHLGKALYGRSMLGEQSWFLLHWLLPLLEREKPDAVLLAGDIFDRQVP' A
#
# COMPACT_ATOMS: atom_id res chain seq x y z
N MET A 1 -19.56 -6.81 9.56
CA MET A 1 -18.50 -5.83 9.29
C MET A 1 -17.40 -6.51 8.51
N LYS A 2 -16.94 -5.91 7.41
CA LYS A 2 -15.89 -6.41 6.52
C LYS A 2 -14.66 -5.50 6.68
N PHE A 3 -13.50 -6.09 6.91
CA PHE A 3 -12.23 -5.38 6.99
C PHE A 3 -11.31 -5.83 5.86
N LEU A 4 -10.52 -4.89 5.32
CA LEU A 4 -9.34 -5.23 4.53
C LEU A 4 -8.10 -5.01 5.40
N HIS A 5 -7.28 -6.03 5.55
CA HIS A 5 -6.05 -5.99 6.36
C HIS A 5 -4.83 -6.16 5.44
N THR A 6 -3.88 -5.24 5.54
CA THR A 6 -2.61 -5.26 4.81
C THR A 6 -1.51 -4.65 5.69
N ALA A 7 -0.25 -4.90 5.36
CA ALA A 7 0.92 -4.47 6.12
C ALA A 7 2.13 -4.31 5.18
N ASP A 8 3.25 -3.80 5.70
CA ASP A 8 4.57 -3.86 5.04
C ASP A 8 4.63 -3.16 3.68
N TRP A 9 4.01 -1.99 3.55
CA TRP A 9 3.99 -1.24 2.29
C TRP A 9 5.36 -0.70 1.91
N HIS A 10 6.17 -0.31 2.91
CA HIS A 10 7.48 0.31 2.74
C HIS A 10 7.49 1.35 1.61
N LEU A 11 6.57 2.30 1.64
CA LEU A 11 6.50 3.36 0.63
C LEU A 11 7.83 4.11 0.56
N GLY A 12 8.33 4.32 -0.66
CA GLY A 12 9.63 4.94 -0.91
C GLY A 12 10.82 3.98 -0.93
N LYS A 13 10.59 2.66 -0.77
CA LYS A 13 11.64 1.65 -0.85
C LYS A 13 12.40 1.72 -2.19
N ALA A 14 13.70 1.51 -2.10
CA ALA A 14 14.56 1.31 -3.26
C ALA A 14 15.12 -0.12 -3.26
N LEU A 15 15.02 -0.82 -4.39
CA LEU A 15 15.62 -2.14 -4.59
C LEU A 15 16.77 -2.01 -5.59
N TYR A 16 17.98 -2.41 -5.15
CA TYR A 16 19.19 -2.32 -5.97
C TYR A 16 19.44 -0.91 -6.55
N GLY A 17 19.17 0.12 -5.74
CA GLY A 17 19.32 1.52 -6.14
C GLY A 17 18.23 2.08 -7.05
N ARG A 18 17.19 1.29 -7.38
CA ARG A 18 16.02 1.75 -8.15
C ARG A 18 14.83 2.00 -7.24
N SER A 19 14.20 3.17 -7.40
CA SER A 19 12.98 3.53 -6.69
C SER A 19 11.82 2.61 -7.08
N MET A 20 11.04 2.16 -6.09
CA MET A 20 9.80 1.41 -6.30
C MET A 20 8.55 2.30 -6.35
N LEU A 21 8.68 3.62 -6.27
CA LEU A 21 7.53 4.51 -6.18
C LEU A 21 6.60 4.39 -7.39
N GLY A 22 7.13 4.08 -8.57
CA GLY A 22 6.34 3.85 -9.77
C GLY A 22 5.42 2.64 -9.64
N GLU A 23 5.99 1.51 -9.22
CA GLU A 23 5.29 0.25 -9.00
C GLU A 23 4.31 0.34 -7.83
N GLN A 24 4.71 1.01 -6.73
CA GLN A 24 3.86 1.26 -5.58
C GLN A 24 2.65 2.13 -5.96
N SER A 25 2.87 3.21 -6.71
CA SER A 25 1.78 4.06 -7.24
C SER A 25 0.87 3.26 -8.16
N TRP A 26 1.45 2.45 -9.05
CA TRP A 26 0.67 1.61 -9.96
C TRP A 26 -0.21 0.62 -9.19
N PHE A 27 0.34 -0.08 -8.20
CA PHE A 27 -0.41 -1.02 -7.35
C PHE A 27 -1.58 -0.34 -6.63
N LEU A 28 -1.33 0.81 -6.01
CA LEU A 28 -2.38 1.55 -5.30
C LEU A 28 -3.50 1.95 -6.26
N LEU A 29 -3.17 2.57 -7.39
CA LEU A 29 -4.13 3.14 -8.32
C LEU A 29 -4.89 2.09 -9.14
N HIS A 30 -4.22 1.03 -9.59
CA HIS A 30 -4.78 0.08 -10.55
C HIS A 30 -5.22 -1.24 -9.92
N TRP A 31 -4.87 -1.50 -8.67
CA TRP A 31 -5.23 -2.74 -7.99
C TRP A 31 -5.96 -2.50 -6.68
N LEU A 32 -5.35 -1.76 -5.73
CA LEU A 32 -5.94 -1.59 -4.40
C LEU A 32 -7.21 -0.73 -4.42
N LEU A 33 -7.19 0.44 -5.05
CA LEU A 33 -8.37 1.30 -5.11
C LEU A 33 -9.57 0.60 -5.79
N PRO A 34 -9.40 -0.04 -6.97
CA PRO A 34 -10.49 -0.83 -7.58
C PRO A 34 -10.98 -1.99 -6.69
N LEU A 35 -10.09 -2.63 -5.93
CA LEU A 35 -10.47 -3.67 -4.97
C LEU A 35 -11.35 -3.08 -3.86
N LEU A 36 -10.98 -1.93 -3.30
CA LEU A 36 -11.75 -1.26 -2.25
C LEU A 36 -13.14 -0.83 -2.75
N GLU A 37 -13.24 -0.31 -3.97
CA GLU A 37 -14.51 0.06 -4.61
C GLU A 37 -15.45 -1.15 -4.79
N ARG A 38 -14.89 -2.29 -5.21
CA ARG A 38 -15.66 -3.52 -5.42
C ARG A 38 -16.09 -4.16 -4.10
N GLU A 39 -15.16 -4.34 -3.18
CA GLU A 39 -15.38 -5.12 -1.96
C GLU A 39 -16.10 -4.35 -0.86
N LYS A 40 -16.02 -3.01 -0.90
CA LYS A 40 -16.62 -2.06 0.05
C LYS A 40 -16.40 -2.48 1.51
N PRO A 41 -15.15 -2.64 1.97
CA PRO A 41 -14.88 -2.90 3.38
C PRO A 41 -15.30 -1.69 4.22
N ASP A 42 -15.74 -1.93 5.46
CA ASP A 42 -16.10 -0.90 6.42
C ASP A 42 -14.87 -0.13 6.92
N ALA A 43 -13.70 -0.79 6.94
CA ALA A 43 -12.42 -0.14 7.21
C ALA A 43 -11.23 -0.92 6.60
N VAL A 44 -10.13 -0.19 6.41
CA VAL A 44 -8.83 -0.74 6.01
C VAL A 44 -7.87 -0.63 7.19
N LEU A 45 -7.26 -1.76 7.58
CA LEU A 45 -6.21 -1.82 8.59
C LEU A 45 -4.85 -1.92 7.89
N LEU A 46 -4.01 -0.92 8.13
CA LEU A 46 -2.60 -0.90 7.73
C LEU A 46 -1.73 -1.27 8.93
N ALA A 47 -1.34 -2.53 9.05
CA ALA A 47 -0.65 -3.06 10.23
C ALA A 47 0.88 -2.86 10.19
N GLY A 48 1.30 -1.60 10.18
CA GLY A 48 2.71 -1.23 10.31
C GLY A 48 3.45 -1.07 8.98
N ASP A 49 4.69 -0.59 9.07
CA ASP A 49 5.65 -0.42 7.98
C ASP A 49 5.08 0.26 6.73
N ILE A 50 4.36 1.37 6.96
CA ILE A 50 3.77 2.18 5.89
C ILE A 50 4.87 2.81 5.03
N PHE A 51 5.91 3.38 5.64
CA PHE A 51 7.04 4.00 4.96
C PHE A 51 8.29 3.14 5.14
N ASP A 52 9.17 3.15 4.12
CA ASP A 52 10.45 2.42 4.19
C ASP A 52 11.38 2.99 5.27
N ARG A 53 11.26 4.28 5.56
CA ARG A 53 12.10 5.01 6.52
C ARG A 53 11.26 5.87 7.45
N GLN A 54 11.81 6.13 8.64
CA GLN A 54 11.17 6.99 9.65
C GLN A 54 11.03 8.45 9.18
N VAL A 55 11.94 8.91 8.32
CA VAL A 55 11.87 10.22 7.65
C VAL A 55 11.61 9.94 6.16
N PRO A 56 10.36 10.07 5.69
CA PRO A 56 9.96 9.78 4.32
C PRO A 56 10.45 10.82 3.29
#